data_AF-G5BYT5-F1
#
_entry.id   AF-G5BYT5-F1
#
_cell.length_a   1.000
_cell.length_b   1.000
_cell.length_c   1.000
_cell.angle_alpha   90.00
_cell.angle_beta   90.00
_cell.angle_gamma   90.00
#
_symmetry.space_group_name_H-M   'P 1'
#
loop_
_entity.id
_entity.type
_entity.pdbx_description
1 polymer ?
#
loop_
_entity_poly.entity_id
_entity_poly.type
_entity_poly.pdbx_seq_one_letter_code
_entity_poly.pdbx_strand_id
1 'polypeptide(L)'
;MRKPALPGADGTPFGCPPRRKEKPADPVEWTVMDVVEYSTDACFPEQATAFQEQEIDGKSLLLMQRTDVLTGLSIRLGPALKIYEHHIKVLQQGHFEDDDPDGFLG
;
A
#
# COMPACT_ATOMS: atom_id res chain seq x y z
N MET A 1 24.90 30.26 17.00
CA MET A 1 23.88 29.85 16.02
C MET A 1 22.83 28.97 16.71
N ARG A 2 21.56 29.38 16.74
CA ARG A 2 20.45 28.48 17.13
C ARG A 2 19.91 27.83 15.86
N LYS A 3 19.83 26.49 15.84
CA LYS A 3 19.14 25.75 14.77
C LYS A 3 17.67 26.15 14.76
N PRO A 4 17.06 26.49 13.61
CA PRO A 4 15.63 26.75 13.58
C PRO A 4 14.86 25.46 13.88
N ALA A 5 13.85 25.60 14.74
CA ALA A 5 12.90 24.54 15.07
C ALA A 5 12.05 24.22 13.84
N LEU A 6 11.91 22.93 13.52
CA LEU A 6 11.00 22.46 12.47
C LEU A 6 9.54 22.74 12.92
N PRO A 7 8.68 23.29 12.03
CA PRO A 7 7.26 23.41 12.33
C PRO A 7 6.65 22.01 12.50
N GLY A 8 5.73 21.94 13.46
CA GLY A 8 5.20 20.71 14.03
C GLY A 8 4.40 19.83 13.07
N ALA A 9 4.23 18.60 13.54
CA ALA A 9 3.52 17.50 12.93
C ALA A 9 2.10 17.88 12.48
N ASP A 10 1.94 18.10 11.18
CA ASP A 10 0.68 17.81 10.50
C ASP A 10 0.49 16.30 10.57
N GLY A 11 -0.59 15.84 11.21
CA GLY A 11 -0.88 14.44 11.54
C GLY A 11 -1.00 13.45 10.36
N THR A 12 -0.39 13.75 9.20
CA THR A 12 -0.14 12.80 8.13
C THR A 12 0.97 11.82 8.55
N PRO A 13 0.70 10.50 8.60
CA PRO A 13 1.65 9.52 9.13
C PRO A 13 2.99 9.42 8.35
N PHE A 14 3.10 10.06 7.18
CA PHE A 14 4.22 9.88 6.26
C PHE A 14 4.81 11.16 5.67
N GLY A 15 4.35 12.37 6.06
CA GLY A 15 4.84 13.64 5.48
C GLY A 15 4.63 13.76 3.95
N CYS A 16 3.88 12.83 3.36
CA CYS A 16 3.54 12.78 1.95
C CYS A 16 2.27 13.61 1.75
N PRO A 17 2.25 14.62 0.86
CA PRO A 17 1.02 15.31 0.53
C PRO A 17 0.04 14.31 -0.10
N PRO A 18 -1.24 14.31 0.26
CA PRO A 18 -2.20 13.40 -0.32
C PRO A 18 -2.37 13.70 -1.81
N ARG A 19 -1.74 12.90 -2.69
CA ARG A 19 -2.11 12.86 -4.09
C ARG A 19 -3.35 11.98 -4.20
N ARG A 20 -4.53 12.59 -4.05
CA ARG A 20 -5.78 11.94 -4.43
C ARG A 20 -6.05 12.27 -5.90
N LYS A 21 -5.67 11.38 -6.80
CA LYS A 21 -6.47 11.19 -8.03
C LYS A 21 -7.56 10.16 -7.70
N GLU A 22 -8.61 10.15 -8.53
CA GLU A 22 -9.85 9.38 -8.40
C GLU A 22 -9.71 8.02 -7.73
N LYS A 23 -10.80 7.56 -7.08
CA LYS A 23 -10.92 6.20 -6.55
C LYS A 23 -10.24 5.25 -7.53
N PRO A 24 -9.13 4.60 -7.17
CA PRO A 24 -8.51 3.67 -8.09
C PRO A 24 -9.57 2.63 -8.45
N ALA A 25 -9.50 2.10 -9.67
CA ALA A 25 -10.34 0.97 -10.09
C ALA A 25 -10.30 -0.13 -9.01
N ASP A 26 -11.26 -1.04 -8.99
CA ASP A 26 -11.22 -2.15 -8.03
C ASP A 26 -9.82 -2.78 -8.02
N PRO A 27 -9.14 -2.91 -6.85
CA PRO A 27 -7.79 -3.48 -6.79
C PRO A 27 -7.66 -4.85 -7.46
N VAL A 28 -8.75 -5.60 -7.60
CA VAL A 28 -8.76 -6.88 -8.33
C VAL A 28 -8.46 -6.74 -9.83
N GLU A 29 -8.70 -5.56 -10.40
CA GLU A 29 -8.48 -5.25 -11.83
C GLU A 29 -7.15 -4.54 -12.09
N TRP A 30 -6.38 -4.21 -11.05
CA TRP A 30 -5.11 -3.51 -11.22
C TRP A 30 -4.12 -4.34 -12.00
N THR A 31 -3.55 -3.73 -13.03
CA THR A 31 -2.35 -4.25 -13.70
C THR A 31 -1.12 -4.03 -12.84
N VAL A 32 0.01 -4.63 -13.23
CA VAL A 32 1.31 -4.36 -12.60
C VAL A 32 1.63 -2.86 -12.62
N MET A 33 1.25 -2.13 -13.68
CA MET A 33 1.51 -0.70 -13.77
C MET A 33 0.69 0.11 -12.76
N ASP A 34 -0.56 -0.30 -12.52
CA ASP A 34 -1.43 0.35 -11.53
C ASP A 34 -0.90 0.15 -10.11
N VAL A 35 -0.36 -1.05 -9.79
CA VAL A 35 0.29 -1.34 -8.51
C VAL A 35 1.53 -0.46 -8.32
N VAL A 36 2.31 -0.24 -9.38
CA VAL A 36 3.51 0.63 -9.38
C VAL A 36 3.12 2.10 -9.17
N GLU A 37 2.10 2.59 -9.88
CA GLU A 37 1.60 3.97 -9.73
C GLU A 37 1.06 4.19 -8.31
N TYR A 38 0.22 3.27 -7.81
CA TYR A 38 -0.30 3.30 -6.45
C TYR A 38 0.81 3.34 -5.39
N SER A 39 1.83 2.48 -5.52
CA SER A 39 2.96 2.42 -4.58
C SER A 39 3.80 3.69 -4.63
N THR A 40 3.97 4.28 -5.82
CA THR A 40 4.68 5.54 -6.02
C THR A 40 3.93 6.71 -5.36
N ASP A 41 2.62 6.79 -5.57
CA ASP A 41 1.74 7.80 -4.99
C ASP A 41 1.61 7.67 -3.46
N ALA A 42 1.76 6.44 -2.95
CA ALA A 42 1.89 6.14 -1.52
C ALA A 42 3.26 6.55 -0.92
N CYS A 43 4.11 7.25 -1.67
CA CYS A 43 5.45 7.64 -1.27
C CYS A 43 6.44 6.46 -1.07
N PHE A 44 6.27 5.37 -1.83
CA PHE A 44 7.20 4.23 -1.90
C PHE A 44 7.80 4.00 -3.30
N PRO A 45 8.37 5.02 -3.98
CA PRO A 45 8.87 4.88 -5.36
C PRO A 45 10.02 3.86 -5.50
N GLU A 46 10.87 3.72 -4.48
CA GLU A 46 11.97 2.73 -4.47
C GLU A 46 11.43 1.30 -4.34
N GLN A 47 10.27 1.11 -3.70
CA GLN A 47 9.65 -0.20 -3.53
C GLN A 47 8.72 -0.54 -4.68
N ALA A 48 8.19 0.46 -5.38
CA ALA A 48 7.37 0.27 -6.58
C ALA A 48 8.12 -0.54 -7.65
N THR A 49 9.44 -0.36 -7.79
CA THR A 49 10.23 -1.18 -8.73
C THR A 49 10.26 -2.66 -8.36
N ALA A 50 10.27 -3.00 -7.07
CA ALA A 50 10.22 -4.40 -6.64
C ALA A 50 8.89 -5.07 -7.00
N PHE A 51 7.77 -4.34 -6.90
CA PHE A 51 6.47 -4.84 -7.37
C PHE A 51 6.46 -5.05 -8.89
N GLN A 52 7.12 -4.17 -9.65
CA GLN A 52 7.25 -4.30 -11.09
C GLN A 52 8.11 -5.52 -11.49
N GLU A 53 9.28 -5.67 -10.88
CA GLU A 53 10.24 -6.75 -11.18
C GLU A 53 9.68 -8.14 -10.89
N GLN A 54 8.83 -8.24 -9.86
CA GLN A 54 8.16 -9.47 -9.46
C GLN A 54 6.80 -9.66 -10.17
N GLU A 55 6.46 -8.78 -11.11
CA GLU A 55 5.21 -8.81 -11.89
C GLU A 55 3.95 -8.88 -11.01
N ILE A 56 3.95 -8.14 -9.89
CA ILE A 56 2.83 -8.13 -8.95
C ILE A 56 1.68 -7.30 -9.52
N ASP A 57 0.62 -7.98 -9.94
CA ASP A 57 -0.67 -7.39 -10.31
C ASP A 57 -1.59 -7.24 -9.08
N GLY A 58 -2.77 -6.66 -9.29
CA GLY A 58 -3.75 -6.40 -8.23
C GLY A 58 -4.22 -7.66 -7.50
N LYS A 59 -4.48 -8.73 -8.24
CA LYS A 59 -4.90 -10.02 -7.66
C LYS A 59 -3.80 -10.61 -6.78
N SER A 60 -2.56 -10.59 -7.26
CA SER A 60 -1.40 -11.06 -6.51
C SER A 60 -1.19 -10.21 -5.26
N LEU A 61 -1.32 -8.88 -5.39
CA LEU A 61 -1.22 -7.92 -4.28
C LEU A 61 -2.25 -8.21 -3.17
N LEU A 62 -3.51 -8.46 -3.54
CA LEU A 62 -4.58 -8.80 -2.61
C LEU A 62 -4.37 -10.14 -1.92
N LEU A 63 -3.64 -11.07 -2.52
CA LEU A 63 -3.31 -12.36 -1.94
C LEU A 63 -2.02 -12.37 -1.11
N MET A 64 -1.23 -11.28 -1.14
CA MET A 64 0.04 -11.21 -0.43
C MET A 64 -0.15 -11.35 1.08
N GLN A 65 0.61 -12.25 1.67
CA GLN A 65 0.74 -12.39 3.11
C GLN A 65 1.87 -11.52 3.62
N ARG A 66 1.88 -11.30 4.94
CA ARG A 66 2.93 -10.54 5.62
C ARG A 66 4.33 -11.03 5.26
N THR A 67 4.52 -12.35 5.21
CA THR A 67 5.81 -12.98 4.89
C THR A 67 6.30 -12.62 3.48
N ASP A 68 5.39 -12.54 2.52
CA ASP A 68 5.70 -12.28 1.11
C ASP A 68 6.25 -10.87 0.94
N VAL A 69 5.67 -9.89 1.65
CA VAL A 69 6.13 -8.50 1.63
C VAL A 69 7.43 -8.33 2.41
N LEU A 70 7.53 -8.96 3.60
CA LEU A 70 8.69 -8.77 4.47
C LEU A 70 9.94 -9.49 3.97
N THR A 71 9.80 -10.55 3.18
CA THR A 71 10.94 -11.38 2.76
C THR A 71 11.00 -11.66 1.26
N GLY A 72 9.88 -11.67 0.55
CA GLY A 72 9.80 -12.02 -0.87
C GLY A 72 10.19 -10.88 -1.82
N LEU A 73 9.92 -9.62 -1.44
CA LEU A 73 10.15 -8.46 -2.33
C LEU A 73 11.56 -7.82 -2.19
N SER A 74 12.44 -8.37 -1.34
CA SER A 74 13.77 -7.80 -1.07
C SER A 74 13.75 -6.32 -0.63
N ILE A 75 12.66 -5.87 0.00
CA ILE A 75 12.48 -4.51 0.52
C ILE A 75 13.05 -4.42 1.94
N ARG A 76 13.60 -3.26 2.32
CA ARG A 76 14.02 -2.99 3.71
C ARG A 76 12.86 -3.18 4.68
N LEU A 77 13.12 -3.78 5.84
CA LEU A 77 12.09 -4.13 6.84
C LEU A 77 11.16 -2.96 7.21
N GLY A 78 11.71 -1.76 7.42
CA GLY A 78 10.91 -0.58 7.77
C GLY A 78 9.85 -0.23 6.73
N PRO A 79 10.23 0.05 5.47
CA PRO A 79 9.29 0.22 4.37
C PRO A 79 8.35 -0.97 4.15
N ALA A 80 8.85 -2.20 4.21
CA ALA A 80 8.03 -3.41 4.01
C ALA A 80 6.88 -3.53 5.04
N LEU A 81 7.17 -3.26 6.32
CA LEU A 81 6.16 -3.21 7.38
C LEU A 81 5.11 -2.13 7.11
N LYS A 82 5.54 -0.94 6.64
CA LYS A 82 4.61 0.15 6.34
C LYS A 82 3.69 -0.17 5.18
N ILE A 83 4.22 -0.74 4.10
CA ILE A 83 3.45 -1.14 2.93
C ILE A 83 2.41 -2.20 3.32
N TYR A 84 2.82 -3.22 4.07
CA TYR A 84 1.87 -4.26 4.48
C TYR A 84 0.76 -3.72 5.40
N GLU A 85 1.13 -3.01 6.47
CA GLU A 85 0.16 -2.61 7.50
C GLU A 85 -0.78 -1.47 7.05
N HIS A 86 -0.31 -0.57 6.19
CA HIS A 86 -1.07 0.64 5.83
C HIS A 86 -1.66 0.61 4.42
N HIS A 87 -1.20 -0.27 3.54
CA HIS A 87 -1.69 -0.35 2.16
C HIS A 87 -2.33 -1.71 1.88
N ILE A 88 -1.56 -2.80 1.93
CA ILE A 88 -2.05 -4.12 1.51
C ILE A 88 -3.22 -4.58 2.39
N LYS A 89 -3.10 -4.50 3.72
CA LYS A 89 -4.21 -4.87 4.62
C LYS A 89 -5.47 -4.02 4.41
N VAL A 90 -5.32 -2.74 4.10
CA VAL A 90 -6.45 -1.83 3.88
C VAL A 90 -7.16 -2.18 2.57
N LEU A 91 -6.39 -2.51 1.52
CA LEU A 91 -6.94 -2.97 0.24
C LEU A 91 -7.66 -4.33 0.39
N GLN A 92 -7.08 -5.25 1.17
CA GLN A 92 -7.71 -6.54 1.46
C GLN A 92 -9.02 -6.38 2.24
N GLN A 93 -9.03 -5.59 3.31
CA GLN A 93 -10.23 -5.30 4.11
C GLN A 93 -11.34 -4.73 3.23
N GLY A 94 -11.03 -3.71 2.44
CA GLY A 94 -11.99 -3.09 1.53
C GLY A 94 -12.47 -3.98 0.38
N HIS A 95 -11.82 -5.10 0.08
CA HIS A 95 -12.25 -6.04 -0.96
C HIS A 95 -13.05 -7.22 -0.39
N PHE A 96 -12.64 -7.75 0.76
CA PHE A 96 -13.28 -8.93 1.35
C PHE A 96 -14.46 -8.61 2.28
N GLU A 97 -14.59 -7.38 2.78
CA GLU A 97 -15.77 -6.95 3.57
C GLU A 97 -16.99 -6.65 2.69
N ASP A 98 -16.80 -6.39 1.39
CA ASP A 98 -17.90 -6.19 0.43
C ASP A 98 -18.46 -7.51 -0.15
N ASP A 99 -17.78 -8.64 0.06
CA ASP A 99 -18.15 -9.96 -0.49
C ASP A 99 -19.02 -10.82 0.48
N ASP A 100 -19.35 -10.32 1.68
CA ASP A 100 -20.17 -11.03 2.68
C ASP A 100 -21.53 -10.36 2.92
N PRO A 101 -22.56 -10.60 2.07
CA PRO A 101 -23.90 -10.08 2.28
C PRO A 101 -24.72 -10.84 3.35
N ASP A 102 -24.20 -11.92 3.95
CA ASP A 102 -25.01 -12.88 4.75
C ASP A 102 -24.41 -13.28 6.13
N GLY A 103 -23.42 -12.56 6.65
CA GLY A 103 -22.75 -12.87 7.93
C GLY A 103 -23.52 -12.58 9.22
N PHE A 104 -24.86 -12.55 9.24
CA PHE A 104 -25.64 -12.34 10.47
C PHE A 104 -26.93 -13.18 10.57
N LEU A 105 -26.80 -14.50 10.45
CA LEU A 105 -27.75 -15.45 11.05
C LEU A 105 -26.97 -16.56 11.76
N GLY A 106 -26.57 -16.27 13.01
CA GLY A 106 -25.98 -17.22 13.95
C GLY A 106 -26.12 -16.72 15.38
#